data_AF-X1BXZ9-F1
#
_entry.id   AF-X1BXZ9-F1
#
_cell.length_a   1.000
_cell.length_b   1.000
_cell.length_c   1.000
_cell.angle_alpha   90.00
_cell.angle_beta   90.00
_cell.angle_gamma   90.00
#
_symmetry.space_group_name_H-M   'P 1'
#
loop_
_entity.id
_entity.type
_entity.pdbx_description
1 polymer ?
#
loop_
_entity_poly.entity_id
_entity_poly.type
_entity_poly.pdbx_seq_one_letter_code
_entity_poly.pdbx_strand_id
1 'polypeptide(L)'
;EGDSKDRLLIYMMYDTQPVNKEKEWVKNPFGAEITDLPRPLDKLGKVIIARGAYNSKTSLLCFLNVIKILKEEKKLPISLLFVIDGEEELGSPTLLNILKKKKFLFNSCIDAYYPSIKQDLNGTAVLKLGYKGILSLTIIVSSSLNKEPHSAFSAMIPNPAVDLISLLNTIYTNNEFLIESLKKPYNISRDERQFIDELMKTLDIEKIKEKAGIVNTVESDPRNIFIDYLFNPTFNISTLKSGFLEDGTKNYVPNEAICKIDIRFAHNIPVNGLFKEIKEKIKEFSLISKSK
;
A
#
# COMPACT_ATOMS: atom_id res chain seq x y z
N GLU A 1 -19.89 -18.47 -19.27
CA GLU A 1 -20.06 -18.29 -20.72
C GLU A 1 -21.04 -17.14 -20.98
N GLY A 2 -20.66 -16.25 -21.87
CA GLY A 2 -21.51 -15.23 -22.50
C GLY A 2 -21.57 -15.47 -24.01
N ASP A 3 -22.06 -14.50 -24.77
CA ASP A 3 -22.31 -14.63 -26.21
C ASP A 3 -21.01 -14.71 -27.04
N SER A 4 -19.95 -14.01 -26.61
CA SER A 4 -18.61 -14.15 -27.20
C SER A 4 -17.83 -15.33 -26.62
N LYS A 5 -17.04 -15.98 -27.50
CA LYS A 5 -16.02 -16.97 -27.12
C LYS A 5 -14.80 -16.33 -26.44
N ASP A 6 -14.58 -15.03 -26.67
CA ASP A 6 -13.54 -14.29 -25.97
C ASP A 6 -13.83 -14.28 -24.47
N ARG A 7 -12.76 -14.28 -23.67
CA ARG A 7 -12.86 -14.26 -22.22
C ARG A 7 -12.29 -13.00 -21.62
N LEU A 8 -12.99 -12.41 -20.66
CA LEU A 8 -12.45 -11.36 -19.79
C LEU A 8 -12.10 -11.98 -18.43
N LEU A 9 -10.86 -11.79 -17.98
CA LEU A 9 -10.45 -12.17 -16.64
C LEU A 9 -11.02 -11.16 -15.64
N ILE A 10 -11.74 -11.63 -14.64
CA ILE A 10 -12.26 -10.80 -13.56
C ILE A 10 -11.50 -11.14 -12.28
N TYR A 11 -10.64 -10.23 -11.84
CA TYR A 11 -9.99 -10.33 -10.53
C TYR A 11 -10.91 -9.75 -9.47
N MET A 12 -11.03 -10.44 -8.35
CA MET A 12 -11.78 -10.03 -7.17
C MET A 12 -11.04 -10.49 -5.92
N MET A 13 -11.32 -9.87 -4.79
CA MET A 13 -10.85 -10.29 -3.47
C MET A 13 -12.04 -10.35 -2.50
N TYR A 14 -11.98 -11.19 -1.47
CA TYR A 14 -13.04 -11.30 -0.45
C TYR A 14 -12.55 -11.25 0.99
N ASP A 15 -11.24 -11.38 1.21
CA ASP A 15 -10.63 -11.13 2.50
C ASP A 15 -10.66 -9.63 2.83
N THR A 16 -10.43 -9.31 4.10
CA THR A 16 -10.54 -7.95 4.61
C THR A 16 -9.49 -7.73 5.68
N GLN A 17 -9.00 -6.49 5.83
CA GLN A 17 -8.20 -6.10 7.00
C GLN A 17 -8.85 -6.50 8.33
N PRO A 18 -8.08 -6.74 9.40
CA PRO A 18 -8.63 -6.94 10.73
C PRO A 18 -9.42 -5.71 11.22
N VAL A 19 -10.24 -5.95 12.24
CA VAL A 19 -10.86 -4.87 13.01
C VAL A 19 -9.85 -4.40 14.04
N ASN A 20 -9.46 -3.14 13.94
CA ASN A 20 -8.70 -2.45 14.97
C ASN A 20 -9.63 -1.50 15.71
N LYS A 21 -9.35 -1.23 16.99
CA LYS A 21 -10.10 -0.26 17.81
C LYS A 21 -11.61 -0.52 17.77
N GLU A 22 -12.02 -1.75 18.05
CA GLU A 22 -13.44 -2.16 17.97
C GLU A 22 -14.39 -1.22 18.73
N LYS A 23 -13.94 -0.69 19.88
CA LYS A 23 -14.69 0.28 20.68
C LYS A 23 -14.94 1.63 20.00
N GLU A 24 -14.16 2.00 18.98
CA GLU A 24 -14.34 3.24 18.20
C GLU A 24 -15.35 3.06 17.05
N TRP A 25 -15.83 1.83 16.80
CA TRP A 25 -16.84 1.62 15.77
C TRP A 25 -18.21 2.06 16.25
N VAL A 26 -18.87 2.89 15.45
CA VAL A 26 -20.24 3.35 15.72
C VAL A 26 -21.29 2.23 15.67
N LYS A 27 -20.96 1.09 15.03
CA LYS A 27 -21.81 -0.09 14.84
C LYS A 27 -20.94 -1.36 14.83
N ASN A 28 -21.54 -2.54 14.98
CA ASN A 28 -20.77 -3.78 14.94
C ASN A 28 -20.06 -3.93 13.58
N PRO A 29 -18.71 -4.05 13.54
CA PRO A 29 -17.95 -4.12 12.29
C PRO A 29 -18.32 -5.33 11.41
N PHE A 30 -18.93 -6.38 11.96
CA PHE A 30 -19.35 -7.56 11.21
C PHE A 30 -20.87 -7.64 11.02
N GLY A 31 -21.62 -6.62 11.45
CA GLY A 31 -23.09 -6.60 11.40
C GLY A 31 -23.69 -6.21 10.05
N ALA A 32 -22.94 -5.51 9.18
CA ALA A 32 -23.44 -4.96 7.91
C ALA A 32 -24.69 -4.09 8.06
N GLU A 33 -24.73 -3.27 9.11
CA GLU A 33 -25.88 -2.42 9.42
C GLU A 33 -26.04 -1.29 8.41
N ILE A 34 -27.28 -1.09 7.95
CA ILE A 34 -27.66 0.08 7.15
C ILE A 34 -28.17 1.17 8.10
N THR A 35 -27.53 2.33 8.09
CA THR A 35 -27.88 3.41 9.04
C THR A 35 -27.52 4.78 8.48
N ASP A 36 -28.07 5.83 9.06
CA ASP A 36 -27.67 7.22 8.80
C ASP A 36 -26.52 7.59 9.73
N LEU A 37 -25.56 8.39 9.24
CA LEU A 37 -24.43 8.86 10.04
C LEU A 37 -24.75 10.20 10.72
N PRO A 38 -24.09 10.52 11.86
CA PRO A 38 -24.22 11.84 12.47
C PRO A 38 -23.57 12.93 11.60
N ARG A 39 -23.94 14.19 11.85
CA ARG A 39 -23.30 15.36 11.23
C ARG A 39 -21.78 15.33 11.44
N PRO A 40 -20.97 15.69 10.43
CA PRO A 40 -21.37 16.22 9.12
C PRO A 40 -21.56 15.16 8.02
N LEU A 41 -21.63 13.86 8.38
CA LEU A 41 -21.71 12.75 7.45
C LEU A 41 -23.15 12.32 7.11
N ASP A 42 -24.15 12.90 7.79
CA ASP A 42 -25.58 12.74 7.51
C ASP A 42 -25.96 13.02 6.04
N LYS A 43 -25.22 13.92 5.38
CA LYS A 43 -25.39 14.22 3.94
C LYS A 43 -25.14 13.03 3.00
N LEU A 44 -24.52 11.95 3.46
CA LEU A 44 -24.31 10.73 2.67
C LEU A 44 -25.59 9.88 2.58
N GLY A 45 -26.60 10.18 3.40
CA GLY A 45 -27.80 9.37 3.56
C GLY A 45 -27.51 8.03 4.23
N LYS A 46 -28.26 7.00 3.84
CA LYS A 46 -28.09 5.65 4.36
C LYS A 46 -26.78 5.05 3.87
N VAL A 47 -25.95 4.61 4.81
CA VAL A 47 -24.68 3.93 4.55
C VAL A 47 -24.68 2.51 5.11
N ILE A 48 -23.82 1.66 4.56
CA ILE A 48 -23.53 0.34 5.13
C ILE A 48 -22.28 0.47 6.01
N ILE A 49 -22.39 0.13 7.30
CA ILE A 49 -21.27 0.11 8.23
C ILE A 49 -20.85 -1.35 8.47
N ALA A 50 -19.73 -1.73 7.87
CA ALA A 50 -19.06 -2.99 8.13
C ALA A 50 -17.59 -2.97 7.67
N ARG A 51 -16.77 -3.76 8.35
CA ARG A 51 -15.49 -4.21 7.82
C ARG A 51 -15.74 -5.01 6.54
N GLY A 52 -15.15 -4.55 5.45
CA GLY A 52 -15.28 -5.17 4.15
C GLY A 52 -16.33 -4.54 3.24
N ALA A 53 -17.16 -3.60 3.75
CA ALA A 53 -18.19 -2.96 2.93
C ALA A 53 -17.58 -2.30 1.69
N TYR A 54 -16.66 -1.33 1.89
CA TYR A 54 -16.00 -0.66 0.77
C TYR A 54 -14.88 -1.50 0.13
N ASN A 55 -13.89 -1.95 0.91
CA ASN A 55 -12.81 -2.84 0.46
C ASN A 55 -13.05 -4.26 0.96
N SER A 56 -13.61 -5.17 0.18
CA SER A 56 -14.00 -5.07 -1.25
C SER A 56 -15.43 -5.59 -1.53
N LYS A 57 -16.15 -6.05 -0.52
CA LYS A 57 -17.29 -6.96 -0.67
C LYS A 57 -18.48 -6.32 -1.39
N THR A 58 -18.74 -5.03 -1.21
CA THR A 58 -19.81 -4.37 -1.97
C THR A 58 -19.50 -4.32 -3.46
N SER A 59 -18.26 -3.98 -3.86
CA SER A 59 -17.85 -4.00 -5.28
C SER A 59 -18.05 -5.39 -5.90
N LEU A 60 -17.63 -6.42 -5.17
CA LEU A 60 -17.76 -7.82 -5.56
C LEU A 60 -19.23 -8.20 -5.74
N LEU A 61 -20.08 -7.94 -4.74
CA LEU A 61 -21.50 -8.30 -4.78
C LEU A 61 -22.26 -7.54 -5.87
N CYS A 62 -22.02 -6.24 -6.01
CA CYS A 62 -22.64 -5.45 -7.08
C CYS A 62 -22.31 -6.02 -8.46
N PHE A 63 -21.04 -6.33 -8.72
CA PHE A 63 -20.64 -6.90 -10.00
C PHE A 63 -21.28 -8.27 -10.23
N LEU A 64 -21.22 -9.19 -9.26
CA LEU A 64 -21.82 -10.52 -9.38
C LEU A 64 -23.34 -10.47 -9.60
N ASN A 65 -24.04 -9.52 -8.97
CA ASN A 65 -25.47 -9.32 -9.19
C ASN A 65 -25.78 -8.89 -10.63
N VAL A 66 -24.99 -7.97 -11.20
CA VAL A 66 -25.13 -7.57 -12.60
C VAL A 66 -24.89 -8.77 -13.53
N ILE A 67 -23.83 -9.55 -13.29
CA ILE A 67 -23.54 -10.75 -14.08
C ILE A 67 -24.68 -11.77 -13.98
N LYS A 68 -25.24 -11.97 -12.78
CA LYS A 68 -26.38 -12.87 -12.56
C LYS A 68 -27.58 -12.44 -13.40
N ILE A 69 -27.97 -11.16 -13.33
CA ILE A 69 -29.10 -10.61 -14.09
C ILE A 69 -28.85 -10.77 -15.60
N LEU A 70 -27.68 -10.37 -16.10
CA LEU A 70 -27.33 -10.51 -17.52
C LEU A 70 -27.38 -11.97 -17.98
N LYS A 71 -26.97 -12.91 -17.13
CA LYS A 71 -27.02 -14.33 -17.44
C LYS A 71 -28.45 -14.88 -17.45
N GLU A 72 -29.28 -14.47 -16.50
CA GLU A 72 -30.71 -14.83 -16.44
C GLU A 72 -31.48 -14.29 -17.65
N GLU A 73 -31.15 -13.08 -18.09
CA GLU A 73 -31.71 -12.45 -19.29
C GLU A 73 -31.10 -12.95 -20.60
N LYS A 74 -30.08 -13.82 -20.56
CA LYS A 74 -29.30 -14.28 -21.74
C LYS A 74 -28.72 -13.11 -22.55
N LYS A 75 -28.18 -12.11 -21.85
CA LYS A 75 -27.56 -10.89 -22.40
C LYS A 75 -26.13 -10.69 -21.92
N LEU A 76 -25.47 -11.74 -21.42
CA LEU A 76 -24.08 -11.61 -20.98
C LEU A 76 -23.18 -11.55 -22.23
N PRO A 77 -22.55 -10.40 -22.56
CA PRO A 77 -21.95 -10.19 -23.88
C PRO A 77 -20.65 -10.97 -24.08
N ILE A 78 -19.94 -11.28 -23.00
CA ILE A 78 -18.62 -11.91 -23.04
C ILE A 78 -18.49 -12.99 -21.98
N SER A 79 -17.71 -14.03 -22.27
CA SER A 79 -17.40 -15.06 -21.29
C SER A 79 -16.46 -14.51 -20.22
N LEU A 80 -16.67 -14.90 -18.96
CA LEU A 80 -15.91 -14.40 -17.82
C LEU A 80 -15.10 -15.54 -17.18
N LEU A 81 -13.84 -15.26 -16.84
CA LEU A 81 -13.00 -16.13 -16.01
C LEU A 81 -12.72 -15.42 -14.69
N PHE A 82 -13.25 -15.96 -13.59
CA PHE A 82 -13.08 -15.35 -12.27
C PHE A 82 -11.82 -15.84 -11.56
N VAL A 83 -11.07 -14.91 -10.99
CA VAL A 83 -10.01 -15.14 -10.00
C VAL A 83 -10.43 -14.42 -8.72
N ILE A 84 -10.81 -15.19 -7.70
CA ILE A 84 -11.31 -14.66 -6.43
C ILE A 84 -10.27 -14.96 -5.35
N ASP A 85 -9.54 -13.93 -4.94
CA ASP A 85 -8.44 -14.00 -3.97
C ASP A 85 -8.93 -13.85 -2.52
N GLY A 86 -8.39 -14.68 -1.64
CA GLY A 86 -8.65 -14.64 -0.20
C GLY A 86 -7.44 -14.23 0.62
N GLU A 87 -6.38 -13.77 -0.03
CA GLU A 87 -5.13 -13.38 0.60
C GLU A 87 -4.67 -11.97 0.17
N GLU A 88 -5.53 -11.14 -0.43
CA GLU A 88 -5.14 -9.82 -0.99
C GLU A 88 -4.59 -8.88 0.08
N GLU A 89 -5.24 -8.86 1.25
CA GLU A 89 -4.85 -8.02 2.39
C GLU A 89 -3.58 -8.56 3.09
N LEU A 90 -3.13 -9.76 2.70
CA LEU A 90 -1.85 -10.38 3.05
C LEU A 90 -0.79 -10.27 1.93
N GLY A 91 -1.12 -9.59 0.83
CA GLY A 91 -0.23 -9.41 -0.34
C GLY A 91 -0.26 -10.57 -1.34
N SER A 92 -1.30 -11.40 -1.33
CA SER A 92 -1.56 -12.49 -2.29
C SER A 92 -0.39 -13.49 -2.45
N PRO A 93 0.19 -14.04 -1.36
CA PRO A 93 1.39 -14.86 -1.41
C PRO A 93 1.26 -16.09 -2.31
N THR A 94 0.07 -16.68 -2.43
CA THR A 94 -0.14 -17.89 -3.24
C THR A 94 -0.51 -17.56 -4.69
N LEU A 95 -1.10 -16.39 -4.95
CA LEU A 95 -1.70 -16.03 -6.24
C LEU A 95 -0.70 -16.14 -7.40
N LEU A 96 0.49 -15.56 -7.25
CA LEU A 96 1.51 -15.57 -8.32
C LEU A 96 1.90 -16.99 -8.74
N ASN A 97 1.98 -17.91 -7.79
CA ASN A 97 2.28 -19.31 -8.07
C ASN A 97 1.14 -20.00 -8.83
N ILE A 98 -0.12 -19.72 -8.45
CA ILE A 98 -1.30 -20.23 -9.14
C ILE A 98 -1.35 -19.71 -10.58
N LEU A 99 -1.14 -18.40 -10.78
CA LEU A 99 -1.13 -17.77 -12.10
C LEU A 99 -0.06 -18.40 -13.01
N LYS A 100 1.13 -18.68 -12.48
CA LYS A 100 2.21 -19.36 -13.22
C LYS A 100 1.85 -20.81 -13.55
N LYS A 101 1.39 -21.60 -12.56
CA LYS A 101 1.06 -23.03 -12.74
C LYS A 101 -0.13 -23.25 -13.68
N LYS A 102 -1.11 -22.37 -13.63
CA LYS A 102 -2.35 -22.45 -14.42
C LYS A 102 -2.36 -21.46 -15.58
N LYS A 103 -1.19 -21.03 -16.07
CA LYS A 103 -1.05 -20.03 -17.15
C LYS A 103 -1.96 -20.33 -18.35
N PHE A 104 -2.10 -21.60 -18.71
CA PHE A 104 -2.93 -22.06 -19.82
C PHE A 104 -4.42 -21.67 -19.70
N LEU A 105 -4.97 -21.56 -18.48
CA LEU A 105 -6.35 -21.13 -18.26
C LEU A 105 -6.54 -19.65 -18.66
N PHE A 106 -5.53 -18.83 -18.41
CA PHE A 106 -5.56 -17.39 -18.62
C PHE A 106 -5.19 -17.00 -20.05
N ASN A 107 -4.51 -17.87 -20.81
CA ASN A 107 -4.15 -17.62 -22.22
C ASN A 107 -5.35 -17.34 -23.14
N SER A 108 -6.55 -17.77 -22.75
CA SER A 108 -7.78 -17.52 -23.51
C SER A 108 -8.44 -16.18 -23.19
N CYS A 109 -7.94 -15.44 -22.19
CA CYS A 109 -8.47 -14.15 -21.82
C CYS A 109 -7.86 -13.05 -22.69
N ILE A 110 -8.71 -12.18 -23.24
CA ILE A 110 -8.28 -11.04 -24.06
C ILE A 110 -7.84 -9.85 -23.21
N ASP A 111 -8.34 -9.76 -21.97
CA ASP A 111 -8.07 -8.67 -21.03
C ASP A 111 -8.34 -9.10 -19.58
N ALA A 112 -8.03 -8.19 -18.64
CA ALA A 112 -8.34 -8.34 -17.23
C ALA A 112 -9.03 -7.08 -16.65
N TYR A 113 -9.97 -7.28 -15.73
CA TYR A 113 -10.67 -6.22 -15.04
C TYR A 113 -10.80 -6.51 -13.54
N TYR A 114 -10.58 -5.49 -12.72
CA TYR A 114 -10.85 -5.50 -11.28
C TYR A 114 -12.05 -4.58 -10.98
N PRO A 115 -13.24 -5.13 -10.69
CA PRO A 115 -14.40 -4.33 -10.35
C PRO A 115 -14.18 -3.57 -9.05
N SER A 116 -14.25 -2.24 -9.11
CA SER A 116 -14.19 -1.38 -7.92
C SER A 116 -15.23 -0.28 -8.00
N ILE A 117 -15.99 -0.08 -6.94
CA ILE A 117 -16.86 1.09 -6.80
C ILE A 117 -16.07 2.24 -6.17
N LYS A 118 -15.59 3.17 -6.98
CA LYS A 118 -14.88 4.36 -6.52
C LYS A 118 -15.45 5.61 -7.17
N GLN A 119 -15.59 6.66 -6.37
CA GLN A 119 -15.90 8.00 -6.83
C GLN A 119 -14.92 9.02 -6.22
N ASP A 120 -14.81 10.18 -6.85
CA ASP A 120 -14.09 11.33 -6.32
C ASP A 120 -14.93 12.09 -5.26
N LEU A 121 -14.44 13.23 -4.79
CA LEU A 121 -15.15 14.05 -3.80
C LEU A 121 -16.39 14.76 -4.36
N ASN A 122 -16.53 14.83 -5.68
CA ASN A 122 -17.66 15.43 -6.38
C ASN A 122 -18.72 14.38 -6.78
N GLY A 123 -18.46 13.09 -6.55
CA GLY A 123 -19.35 11.99 -6.91
C GLY A 123 -19.12 11.42 -8.31
N THR A 124 -18.05 11.83 -9.01
CA THR A 124 -17.69 11.30 -10.33
C THR A 124 -17.06 9.93 -10.17
N ALA A 125 -17.49 8.96 -10.98
CA ALA A 125 -16.87 7.63 -11.00
C ALA A 125 -15.39 7.70 -11.39
N VAL A 126 -14.54 6.95 -10.69
CA VAL A 126 -13.09 6.92 -10.92
C VAL A 126 -12.67 5.56 -11.45
N LEU A 127 -12.17 5.55 -12.68
CA LEU A 127 -11.47 4.40 -13.25
C LEU A 127 -9.98 4.50 -12.93
N LYS A 128 -9.45 3.51 -12.21
CA LYS A 128 -8.00 3.42 -11.96
C LYS A 128 -7.34 2.67 -13.11
N LEU A 129 -6.25 3.24 -13.60
CA LEU A 129 -5.44 2.65 -14.67
C LEU A 129 -4.17 1.96 -14.15
N GLY A 130 -3.91 2.02 -12.84
CA GLY A 130 -2.72 1.43 -12.23
C GLY A 130 -2.66 1.65 -10.73
N TYR A 131 -1.67 0.99 -10.12
CA TYR A 131 -1.33 1.08 -8.71
C TYR A 131 0.20 1.10 -8.56
N LYS A 132 0.70 1.88 -7.60
CA LYS A 132 2.11 1.80 -7.21
C LYS A 132 2.41 0.44 -6.58
N GLY A 133 3.58 -0.09 -6.88
CA GLY A 133 4.16 -1.21 -6.15
C GLY A 133 4.46 -0.83 -4.71
N ILE A 134 4.67 -1.84 -3.86
CA ILE A 134 5.12 -1.69 -2.48
C ILE A 134 6.20 -2.72 -2.17
N LEU A 135 7.26 -2.29 -1.49
CA LEU A 135 8.20 -3.16 -0.80
C LEU A 135 8.19 -2.81 0.68
N SER A 136 7.69 -3.72 1.51
CA SER A 136 7.68 -3.57 2.96
C SER A 136 8.78 -4.42 3.58
N LEU A 137 9.62 -3.81 4.43
CA LEU A 137 10.76 -4.47 5.05
C LEU A 137 10.74 -4.25 6.56
N THR A 138 11.14 -5.27 7.31
CA THR A 138 11.53 -5.14 8.71
C THR A 138 13.04 -5.30 8.79
N ILE A 139 13.71 -4.25 9.27
CA ILE A 139 15.16 -4.21 9.49
C ILE A 139 15.36 -4.30 11.00
N ILE A 140 16.17 -5.28 11.43
CA ILE A 140 16.52 -5.49 12.82
C ILE A 140 18.04 -5.37 12.90
N VAL A 141 18.52 -4.48 13.76
CA VAL A 141 19.94 -4.34 14.09
C VAL A 141 20.10 -4.74 15.54
N SER A 142 21.06 -5.60 15.83
CA SER A 142 21.25 -6.17 17.17
C SER A 142 22.71 -6.21 17.59
N SER A 143 22.98 -5.91 18.86
CA SER A 143 24.26 -6.21 19.49
C SER A 143 24.13 -7.56 20.20
N SER A 144 24.62 -8.63 19.59
CA SER A 144 24.34 -10.00 20.06
C SER A 144 25.01 -10.40 21.38
N LEU A 145 25.67 -9.49 22.10
CA LEU A 145 26.54 -9.83 23.24
C LEU A 145 26.45 -8.89 24.45
N ASN A 146 25.78 -7.74 24.35
CA ASN A 146 25.74 -6.78 25.45
C ASN A 146 24.66 -7.16 26.48
N LYS A 147 24.92 -6.91 27.76
CA LYS A 147 23.95 -7.10 28.85
C LYS A 147 23.24 -5.78 29.20
N GLU A 148 22.84 -5.01 28.18
CA GLU A 148 22.19 -3.69 28.38
C GLU A 148 22.94 -2.79 29.38
N PRO A 149 24.25 -2.56 29.21
CA PRO A 149 25.05 -1.86 30.21
C PRO A 149 24.65 -0.40 30.32
N HIS A 150 25.04 0.22 31.44
CA HIS A 150 24.80 1.64 31.69
C HIS A 150 25.29 2.52 30.52
N SER A 151 24.54 3.57 30.15
CA SER A 151 24.83 4.39 28.96
C SER A 151 26.20 5.11 28.99
N ALA A 152 26.83 5.22 30.17
CA ALA A 152 28.21 5.69 30.31
C ALA A 152 29.24 4.80 29.57
N PHE A 153 28.89 3.54 29.30
CA PHE A 153 29.72 2.63 28.52
C PHE A 153 29.54 2.79 27.00
N SER A 154 28.72 3.75 26.53
CA SER A 154 28.44 3.96 25.10
C SER A 154 29.69 4.24 24.25
N ALA A 155 30.77 4.76 24.84
CA ALA A 155 32.05 4.92 24.16
C ALA A 155 32.77 3.59 23.85
N MET A 156 32.39 2.49 24.51
CA MET A 156 33.08 1.20 24.42
C MET A 156 32.29 0.13 23.66
N ILE A 157 31.00 0.36 23.41
CA ILE A 157 30.11 -0.67 22.84
C ILE A 157 29.28 -0.11 21.67
N PRO A 158 28.96 -0.96 20.68
CA PRO A 158 28.05 -0.56 19.61
C PRO A 158 26.67 -0.22 20.15
N ASN A 159 26.02 0.75 19.52
CA ASN A 159 24.63 1.08 19.77
C ASN A 159 23.80 0.73 18.52
N PRO A 160 22.99 -0.34 18.57
CA PRO A 160 22.12 -0.75 17.47
C PRO A 160 21.21 0.34 16.93
N ALA A 161 20.77 1.29 17.75
CA ALA A 161 19.94 2.41 17.29
C ALA A 161 20.73 3.38 16.39
N VAL A 162 21.99 3.66 16.75
CA VAL A 162 22.88 4.51 15.97
C VAL A 162 23.27 3.83 14.65
N ASP A 163 23.57 2.54 14.71
CA ASP A 163 23.90 1.74 13.54
C ASP A 163 22.68 1.62 12.60
N LEU A 164 21.47 1.45 13.13
CA LEU A 164 20.23 1.46 12.35
C LEU A 164 20.00 2.79 11.62
N ILE A 165 20.16 3.93 12.30
CA ILE A 165 20.03 5.26 11.67
C ILE A 165 21.06 5.40 10.54
N SER A 166 22.31 5.02 10.80
CA SER A 166 23.39 5.09 9.81
C SER A 166 23.11 4.20 8.60
N LEU A 167 22.58 2.99 8.83
CA LEU A 167 22.14 2.07 7.78
C LEU A 167 21.01 2.68 6.94
N LEU A 168 19.98 3.24 7.58
CA LEU A 168 18.85 3.87 6.87
C LEU A 168 19.33 5.02 5.97
N ASN A 169 20.31 5.80 6.42
CA ASN A 169 20.93 6.87 5.63
C ASN A 169 21.70 6.36 4.40
N THR A 170 22.01 5.06 4.29
CA THR A 170 22.56 4.44 3.06
C THR A 170 21.49 4.06 2.03
N ILE A 171 20.22 4.09 2.43
CA ILE A 171 19.06 3.76 1.61
C ILE A 171 18.31 5.03 1.20
N TYR A 172 18.06 5.92 2.15
CA TYR A 172 17.32 7.16 1.97
C TYR A 172 17.85 8.25 2.89
N THR A 173 18.16 9.43 2.34
CA THR A 173 18.66 10.58 3.11
C THR A 173 18.28 11.88 2.41
N ASN A 174 18.02 12.95 3.17
CA ASN A 174 17.68 14.27 2.63
C ASN A 174 16.57 14.24 1.56
N ASN A 175 15.54 13.43 1.78
CA ASN A 175 14.45 13.18 0.85
C ASN A 175 14.81 12.46 -0.47
N GLU A 176 16.01 11.89 -0.58
CA GLU A 176 16.49 11.21 -1.78
C GLU A 176 16.83 9.74 -1.54
N PHE A 177 16.55 8.90 -2.53
CA PHE A 177 16.96 7.49 -2.53
C PHE A 177 18.43 7.34 -2.94
N LEU A 178 19.18 6.55 -2.18
CA LEU A 178 20.52 6.10 -2.54
C LEU A 178 20.54 4.72 -3.23
N ILE A 179 19.34 4.24 -3.59
CA ILE A 179 19.10 3.01 -4.35
C ILE A 179 18.97 3.34 -5.83
N GLU A 180 19.77 2.71 -6.68
CA GLU A 180 19.95 3.12 -8.07
C GLU A 180 18.65 2.99 -8.89
N SER A 181 17.89 1.91 -8.68
CA SER A 181 16.59 1.73 -9.35
C SER A 181 15.54 2.77 -8.97
N LEU A 182 15.72 3.49 -7.86
CA LEU A 182 14.78 4.51 -7.37
C LEU A 182 15.25 5.95 -7.60
N LYS A 183 16.50 6.15 -8.03
CA LYS A 183 17.04 7.50 -8.30
C LYS A 183 16.48 8.13 -9.56
N LYS A 184 16.13 7.31 -10.55
CA LYS A 184 15.64 7.82 -11.83
C LYS A 184 14.15 8.14 -11.70
N PRO A 185 13.73 9.39 -11.97
CA PRO A 185 12.32 9.74 -11.96
C PRO A 185 11.60 8.96 -13.07
N TYR A 186 10.31 8.71 -12.84
CA TYR A 186 9.48 8.09 -13.86
C TYR A 186 9.35 9.01 -15.08
N ASN A 187 9.57 8.47 -16.28
CA ASN A 187 9.41 9.23 -17.52
C ASN A 187 7.93 9.28 -17.91
N ILE A 188 7.23 10.34 -17.51
CA ILE A 188 5.81 10.55 -17.82
C ILE A 188 5.64 10.78 -19.32
N SER A 189 4.91 9.86 -19.97
CA SER A 189 4.56 9.89 -21.39
C SER A 189 3.63 11.05 -21.75
N ARG A 190 3.46 11.29 -23.06
CA ARG A 190 2.55 12.35 -23.56
C ARG A 190 1.11 12.13 -23.11
N ASP A 191 0.62 10.89 -23.21
CA ASP A 191 -0.76 10.55 -22.87
C ASP A 191 -0.99 10.67 -21.36
N GLU A 192 -0.05 10.20 -20.53
CA GLU A 192 -0.11 10.38 -19.08
C GLU A 192 -0.12 11.85 -18.68
N ARG A 193 0.70 12.70 -19.33
CA ARG A 193 0.66 14.16 -19.09
C ARG A 193 -0.70 14.75 -19.41
N GLN A 194 -1.32 14.33 -20.52
CA GLN A 194 -2.67 14.79 -20.88
C GLN A 194 -3.70 14.37 -19.82
N PHE A 195 -3.68 13.12 -19.35
CA PHE A 195 -4.57 12.67 -18.28
C PHE A 195 -4.36 13.44 -16.98
N ILE A 196 -3.09 13.73 -16.62
CA ILE A 196 -2.78 14.57 -15.46
C ILE A 196 -3.36 15.97 -15.65
N ASP A 197 -3.15 16.60 -16.80
CA ASP A 197 -3.68 17.94 -17.08
C ASP A 197 -5.21 18.00 -16.99
N GLU A 198 -5.91 16.96 -17.44
CA GLU A 198 -7.37 16.84 -17.29
C GLU A 198 -7.79 16.65 -15.83
N LEU A 199 -7.12 15.77 -15.08
CA LEU A 199 -7.40 15.55 -13.66
C LEU A 199 -7.15 16.81 -12.84
N MET A 200 -6.07 17.56 -13.11
CA MET A 200 -5.73 18.79 -12.41
C MET A 200 -6.79 19.89 -12.54
N LYS A 201 -7.67 19.85 -13.54
CA LYS A 201 -8.80 20.80 -13.67
C LYS A 201 -9.88 20.60 -12.61
N THR A 202 -9.97 19.39 -12.06
CA THR A 202 -11.03 18.99 -11.11
C THR A 202 -10.48 18.60 -9.74
N LEU A 203 -9.17 18.36 -9.64
CA LEU A 203 -8.48 17.96 -8.42
C LEU A 203 -8.44 19.10 -7.41
N ASP A 204 -8.95 18.83 -6.22
CA ASP A 204 -8.93 19.75 -5.08
C ASP A 204 -7.99 19.18 -4.02
N ILE A 205 -6.70 19.54 -4.10
CA ILE A 205 -5.66 19.04 -3.19
C ILE A 205 -5.96 19.44 -1.74
N GLU A 206 -6.52 20.63 -1.49
CA GLU A 206 -6.84 21.07 -0.13
C GLU A 206 -7.95 20.21 0.49
N LYS A 207 -9.02 19.89 -0.25
CA LYS A 207 -10.02 18.94 0.25
C LYS A 207 -9.47 17.53 0.47
N ILE A 208 -8.53 17.09 -0.36
CA ILE A 208 -7.85 15.80 -0.16
C ILE A 208 -7.05 15.83 1.14
N LYS A 209 -6.30 16.91 1.39
CA LYS A 209 -5.53 17.12 2.62
C LYS A 209 -6.44 17.17 3.84
N GLU A 210 -7.52 17.96 3.80
CA GLU A 210 -8.50 18.07 4.88
C GLU A 210 -9.10 16.69 5.22
N LYS A 211 -9.57 15.96 4.20
CA LYS A 211 -10.13 14.61 4.39
C LYS A 211 -9.11 13.62 4.94
N ALA A 212 -7.85 13.74 4.57
CA ALA A 212 -6.77 12.87 5.03
C ALA A 212 -6.16 13.32 6.37
N GLY A 213 -6.53 14.48 6.91
CA GLY A 213 -5.93 15.05 8.12
C GLY A 213 -4.49 15.56 7.90
N ILE A 214 -4.13 15.94 6.68
CA ILE A 214 -2.79 16.43 6.34
C ILE A 214 -2.74 17.94 6.61
N VAL A 215 -1.89 18.34 7.56
CA VAL A 215 -1.69 19.75 7.93
C VAL A 215 -0.57 20.40 7.10
N ASN A 216 0.56 19.71 6.96
CA ASN A 216 1.74 20.19 6.25
C ASN A 216 2.12 19.22 5.13
N THR A 217 2.73 19.75 4.07
CA THR A 217 3.18 18.98 2.91
C THR A 217 4.68 19.16 2.68
N VAL A 218 5.32 18.13 2.13
CA VAL A 218 6.75 18.16 1.77
C VAL A 218 6.98 18.99 0.51
N GLU A 219 6.04 18.93 -0.43
CA GLU A 219 5.96 19.75 -1.63
C GLU A 219 4.76 20.71 -1.50
N SER A 220 4.87 21.89 -2.08
CA SER A 220 3.85 22.94 -2.08
C SER A 220 3.04 23.02 -3.37
N ASP A 221 3.63 22.63 -4.51
CA ASP A 221 2.94 22.66 -5.79
C ASP A 221 1.94 21.50 -5.93
N PRO A 222 0.63 21.77 -6.11
CA PRO A 222 -0.41 20.73 -6.21
C PRO A 222 -0.15 19.69 -7.31
N ARG A 223 0.42 20.10 -8.44
CA ARG A 223 0.71 19.20 -9.56
C ARG A 223 1.88 18.29 -9.22
N ASN A 224 2.95 18.82 -8.63
CA ASN A 224 4.08 18.01 -8.17
C ASN A 224 3.66 17.03 -7.07
N ILE A 225 2.87 17.44 -6.07
CA ILE A 225 2.30 16.53 -5.05
C ILE A 225 1.58 15.36 -5.73
N PHE A 226 0.75 15.65 -6.74
CA PHE A 226 -0.01 14.62 -7.43
C PHE A 226 0.88 13.70 -8.28
N ILE A 227 1.89 14.25 -8.95
CA ILE A 227 2.90 13.48 -9.69
C ILE A 227 3.69 12.56 -8.73
N ASP A 228 4.08 13.06 -7.56
CA ASP A 228 4.79 12.27 -6.54
C ASP A 228 3.91 11.12 -6.02
N TYR A 229 2.65 11.43 -5.75
CA TYR A 229 1.67 10.46 -5.31
C TYR A 229 1.49 9.33 -6.34
N LEU A 230 1.46 9.65 -7.64
CA LEU A 230 1.22 8.69 -8.71
C LEU A 230 2.48 7.94 -9.17
N PHE A 231 3.61 8.63 -9.33
CA PHE A 231 4.74 8.14 -10.10
C PHE A 231 6.05 8.09 -9.31
N ASN A 232 6.39 9.11 -8.53
CA ASN A 232 7.70 9.11 -7.89
C ASN A 232 7.77 8.13 -6.71
N PRO A 233 8.92 7.48 -6.47
CA PRO A 233 9.08 6.62 -5.32
C PRO A 233 8.88 7.39 -4.00
N THR A 234 8.27 6.76 -3.01
CA THR A 234 8.10 7.35 -1.67
C THR A 234 8.65 6.41 -0.61
N PHE A 235 9.33 6.97 0.38
CA PHE A 235 9.89 6.26 1.52
C PHE A 235 9.10 6.60 2.77
N ASN A 236 8.71 5.59 3.55
CA ASN A 236 8.03 5.78 4.82
C ASN A 236 8.63 4.87 5.89
N ILE A 237 8.77 5.41 7.10
CA ILE A 237 9.11 4.65 8.30
C ILE A 237 7.81 4.50 9.11
N SER A 238 7.20 3.33 9.02
CA SER A 238 5.96 3.03 9.77
C SER A 238 6.23 2.60 11.21
N THR A 239 7.46 2.21 11.55
CA THR A 239 7.86 1.92 12.93
C THR A 239 9.35 2.14 13.10
N LEU A 240 9.76 2.81 14.17
CA LEU A 240 11.15 2.87 14.64
C LEU A 240 11.15 2.66 16.16
N LYS A 241 11.80 1.59 16.64
CA LYS A 241 11.80 1.21 18.05
C LYS A 241 13.18 0.76 18.49
N SER A 242 13.63 1.22 19.66
CA SER A 242 14.83 0.72 20.34
C SER A 242 14.77 1.07 21.82
N GLY A 243 15.34 0.23 22.67
CA GLY A 243 15.49 0.51 24.09
C GLY A 243 14.19 0.40 24.90
N PHE A 244 14.11 1.21 25.97
CA PHE A 244 13.02 1.18 26.94
C PHE A 244 11.89 2.07 26.45
N LEU A 245 10.73 1.46 26.19
CA LEU A 245 9.58 2.11 25.54
C LEU A 245 8.43 2.42 26.51
N GLU A 246 8.60 2.12 27.80
CA GLU A 246 7.62 2.44 28.84
C GLU A 246 7.87 3.86 29.40
N ASP A 247 6.95 4.32 30.24
CA ASP A 247 7.08 5.62 30.90
C ASP A 247 8.30 5.67 31.83
N GLY A 248 9.01 6.81 31.84
CA GLY A 248 10.19 7.04 32.66
C GLY A 248 11.50 7.02 31.87
N THR A 249 12.62 6.80 32.58
CA THR A 249 13.97 6.85 31.98
C THR A 249 14.80 5.65 32.40
N LYS A 250 15.47 5.01 31.44
CA LYS A 250 16.47 3.96 31.69
C LYS A 250 17.77 4.34 30.99
N ASN A 251 18.83 4.54 31.75
CA ASN A 251 20.14 4.98 31.24
C ASN A 251 20.99 3.77 30.83
N TYR A 252 20.74 3.22 29.64
CA TYR A 252 21.44 2.04 29.15
C TYR A 252 21.65 2.08 27.63
N VAL A 253 22.52 1.20 27.13
CA VAL A 253 22.67 0.98 25.69
C VAL A 253 21.77 -0.17 25.26
N PRO A 254 20.83 0.05 24.32
CA PRO A 254 19.91 -0.99 23.88
C PRO A 254 20.63 -2.10 23.14
N ASN A 255 20.10 -3.33 23.24
CA ASN A 255 20.65 -4.47 22.51
C ASN A 255 20.06 -4.65 21.11
N GLU A 256 18.97 -3.95 20.80
CA GLU A 256 18.24 -4.10 19.55
C GLU A 256 17.59 -2.79 19.12
N ALA A 257 17.53 -2.59 17.81
CA ALA A 257 16.71 -1.58 17.17
C ALA A 257 15.96 -2.19 15.99
N ILE A 258 14.66 -1.91 15.90
CA ILE A 258 13.77 -2.40 14.85
C ILE A 258 13.23 -1.21 14.06
N CYS A 259 13.36 -1.27 12.74
CA CYS A 259 12.70 -0.37 11.81
C CYS A 259 11.76 -1.15 10.89
N LYS A 260 10.53 -0.67 10.71
CA LYS A 260 9.65 -1.10 9.62
C LYS A 260 9.56 0.04 8.62
N ILE A 261 9.92 -0.28 7.38
CA ILE A 261 9.87 0.65 6.27
C ILE A 261 8.95 0.12 5.18
N ASP A 262 8.32 1.05 4.47
CA ASP A 262 7.57 0.75 3.26
C ASP A 262 7.97 1.73 2.15
N ILE A 263 8.31 1.16 1.00
CA ILE A 263 8.74 1.89 -0.18
C ILE A 263 7.69 1.68 -1.26
N ARG A 264 7.05 2.77 -1.71
CA ARG A 264 6.14 2.73 -2.86
C ARG A 264 6.90 3.18 -4.10
N PHE A 265 6.62 2.57 -5.24
CA PHE A 265 7.33 2.87 -6.49
C PHE A 265 6.41 2.67 -7.71
N ALA A 266 6.70 3.38 -8.80
CA ALA A 266 5.94 3.25 -10.05
C ALA A 266 6.25 1.96 -10.82
N HIS A 267 5.56 1.79 -11.93
CA HIS A 267 5.72 0.68 -12.87
C HIS A 267 7.17 0.59 -13.40
N ASN A 268 7.56 -0.60 -13.85
CA ASN A 268 8.89 -0.94 -14.40
C ASN A 268 10.05 -1.09 -13.40
N ILE A 269 9.78 -1.07 -12.09
CA ILE A 269 10.78 -1.43 -11.07
C ILE A 269 10.47 -2.85 -10.57
N PRO A 270 11.29 -3.86 -10.90
CA PRO A 270 11.10 -5.22 -10.39
C PRO A 270 11.37 -5.27 -8.89
N VAL A 271 10.35 -5.63 -8.09
CA VAL A 271 10.47 -5.71 -6.62
C VAL A 271 11.64 -6.57 -6.14
N ASN A 272 11.95 -7.66 -6.85
CA ASN A 272 13.08 -8.53 -6.54
C ASN A 272 14.43 -7.83 -6.77
N GLY A 273 14.52 -6.98 -7.79
CA GLY A 273 15.73 -6.17 -8.06
C GLY A 273 15.93 -5.13 -6.97
N LEU A 274 14.85 -4.40 -6.65
CA LEU A 274 14.86 -3.41 -5.56
C LEU A 274 15.26 -4.04 -4.21
N PHE A 275 14.67 -5.19 -3.87
CA PHE A 275 15.02 -5.92 -2.64
C PHE A 275 16.49 -6.35 -2.63
N LYS A 276 17.03 -6.77 -3.78
CA LYS A 276 18.44 -7.15 -3.90
C LYS A 276 19.37 -5.95 -3.67
N GLU A 277 19.09 -4.80 -4.26
CA GLU A 277 19.89 -3.58 -4.07
C GLU A 277 19.91 -3.14 -2.59
N ILE A 278 18.76 -3.17 -1.92
CA ILE A 278 18.68 -2.85 -0.48
C ILE A 278 19.47 -3.86 0.35
N LYS A 279 19.37 -5.16 0.02
CA LYS A 279 20.13 -6.21 0.69
C LYS A 279 21.64 -6.04 0.50
N GLU A 280 22.08 -5.58 -0.67
CA GLU A 280 23.48 -5.25 -0.93
C GLU A 280 23.96 -4.07 -0.07
N LYS A 281 23.18 -2.99 0.05
CA LYS A 281 23.47 -1.88 0.98
C LYS A 281 23.61 -2.34 2.42
N ILE A 282 22.68 -3.19 2.88
CA ILE A 282 22.74 -3.77 4.24
C ILE A 282 24.01 -4.62 4.40
N LYS A 283 24.37 -5.43 3.40
CA LYS A 283 25.58 -6.25 3.42
C LYS A 283 26.83 -5.39 3.48
N GLU A 284 26.93 -4.34 2.66
CA GLU A 284 28.05 -3.40 2.68
C GLU A 284 28.18 -2.72 4.04
N PHE A 285 27.07 -2.23 4.60
CA PHE A 285 27.05 -1.60 5.92
C PHE A 285 27.45 -2.59 7.03
N SER A 286 27.04 -3.86 6.94
CA SER A 286 27.40 -4.89 7.93
C SER A 286 28.91 -5.15 8.04
N LEU A 287 29.70 -4.79 7.01
CA LEU A 287 31.15 -4.93 7.04
C LEU A 287 31.84 -3.85 7.89
N ILE A 288 31.20 -2.69 8.06
CA ILE A 288 31.72 -1.56 8.84
C ILE A 288 31.02 -1.42 10.20
N SER A 289 29.79 -1.91 10.31
CA SER A 289 29.01 -1.95 11.54
C SER A 289 29.66 -2.84 12.59
N LYS A 290 29.55 -2.42 13.86
CA LYS A 290 29.92 -3.25 15.02
C LYS A 290 28.69 -3.99 15.59
N SER A 291 27.48 -3.59 15.22
CA SER A 291 26.25 -4.37 15.40
C SER A 291 26.02 -5.35 14.25
N LYS A 292 25.18 -6.37 14.48
CA LYS A 292 24.72 -7.33 13.48
C LYS A 292 23.41 -6.90 12.85
#